data_AF-A0A7C5LCK2-F1
#
_entry.id   AF-A0A7C5LCK2-F1
#
_cell.length_a   1.000
_cell.length_b   1.000
_cell.length_c   1.000
_cell.angle_alpha   90.00
_cell.angle_beta   90.00
_cell.angle_gamma   90.00
#
_symmetry.space_group_name_H-M   'P 1'
#
loop_
_entity.id
_entity.type
_entity.pdbx_description
1 polymer ?
#
loop_
_entity_poly.entity_id
_entity_poly.type
_entity_poly.pdbx_seq_one_letter_code
_entity_poly.pdbx_strand_id
1 'polypeptide(L)'
;MVSTVQKGCVLGFDYVYWIKVLTAALYGFVSAYAVALFNTPLHTYLLLTLACFIYIPLAEALWRAGGRRVRRRQSYLNGAGGYAGVYLLSWLVFFNLLL
;
A
#
# COMPACT_ATOMS: atom_id res chain seq x y z
N MET A 1 -11.10 27.44 -22.12
CA MET A 1 -10.76 27.45 -20.67
C MET A 1 -11.02 26.07 -20.04
N VAL A 2 -10.38 25.01 -20.54
CA VAL A 2 -10.55 23.62 -20.06
C VAL A 2 -9.16 23.01 -20.01
N SER A 3 -8.43 23.12 -18.90
CA SER A 3 -7.10 22.50 -18.77
C SER A 3 -6.53 22.49 -17.35
N THR A 4 -6.92 23.41 -16.47
CA THR A 4 -6.34 23.50 -15.12
C THR A 4 -6.95 22.52 -14.12
N VAL A 5 -8.26 22.26 -14.19
CA VAL A 5 -8.95 21.33 -13.26
C VAL A 5 -8.55 19.87 -13.48
N GLN A 6 -8.29 19.46 -14.74
CA GLN A 6 -7.92 18.09 -15.07
C GLN A 6 -6.50 17.74 -14.58
N LYS A 7 -5.55 18.68 -14.65
CA LYS A 7 -4.16 18.46 -14.20
C LYS A 7 -4.05 18.21 -12.69
N GLY A 8 -4.86 18.90 -11.88
CA GLY A 8 -4.89 18.69 -10.42
C GLY A 8 -5.47 17.34 -9.99
N CYS A 9 -6.34 16.74 -10.82
CA CYS A 9 -6.92 15.42 -10.57
C CYS A 9 -5.92 14.30 -10.84
N VAL A 10 -5.11 14.42 -11.90
CA VAL A 10 -4.07 13.44 -12.27
C VAL A 10 -2.96 13.39 -11.21
N LEU A 11 -2.46 14.55 -10.76
CA LEU A 11 -1.44 14.64 -9.71
C LEU A 11 -1.91 14.05 -8.37
N GLY A 12 -3.19 14.22 -8.03
CA GLY A 12 -3.77 13.61 -6.83
C GLY A 12 -3.84 12.08 -6.91
N PHE A 13 -4.04 11.52 -8.10
CA PHE A 13 -4.02 10.07 -8.33
C PHE A 13 -2.62 9.48 -8.15
N ASP A 14 -1.60 10.13 -8.70
CA ASP A 14 -0.22 9.66 -8.59
C ASP A 14 0.26 9.62 -7.13
N TYR A 15 0.01 10.68 -6.36
CA TYR A 15 0.42 10.71 -4.96
C TYR A 15 -0.22 9.60 -4.11
N VAL A 16 -1.52 9.33 -4.30
CA VAL A 16 -2.23 8.25 -3.58
C VAL A 16 -1.65 6.88 -3.95
N TYR A 17 -1.28 6.67 -5.22
CA TYR A 17 -0.60 5.45 -5.66
C TYR A 17 0.75 5.29 -4.96
N TRP A 18 1.60 6.32 -5.00
CA TRP A 18 2.95 6.25 -4.44
C TRP A 18 2.97 6.07 -2.93
N ILE A 19 2.03 6.66 -2.18
CA ILE A 19 1.93 6.40 -0.73
C ILE A 19 1.60 4.94 -0.45
N LYS A 20 0.66 4.36 -1.19
CA LYS A 20 0.31 2.96 -1.01
C LYS A 20 1.51 2.07 -1.28
N VAL A 21 2.24 2.34 -2.36
CA VAL A 21 3.49 1.65 -2.70
C VAL A 21 4.52 1.77 -1.56
N LEU A 22 4.75 2.98 -1.03
CA LEU A 22 5.68 3.19 0.08
C LEU A 22 5.23 2.44 1.35
N THR A 23 3.93 2.47 1.65
CA THR A 23 3.37 1.77 2.81
C THR A 23 3.49 0.26 2.66
N ALA A 24 3.29 -0.28 1.45
CA ALA A 24 3.52 -1.68 1.14
C ALA A 24 4.99 -2.08 1.36
N ALA A 25 5.93 -1.26 0.90
CA ALA A 25 7.36 -1.53 1.07
C ALA A 25 7.77 -1.53 2.55
N LEU A 26 7.34 -0.52 3.32
CA LEU A 26 7.61 -0.44 4.76
C LEU A 26 6.97 -1.60 5.52
N TYR A 27 5.73 -1.94 5.19
CA TYR A 27 5.05 -3.07 5.83
C TYR A 27 5.68 -4.41 5.44
N GLY A 28 6.16 -4.57 4.21
CA GLY A 28 6.92 -5.72 3.75
C GLY A 28 8.21 -5.91 4.57
N PHE A 29 8.96 -4.83 4.81
CA PHE A 29 10.12 -4.86 5.70
C PHE A 29 9.76 -5.26 7.14
N VAL A 30 8.77 -4.59 7.75
CA VAL A 30 8.36 -4.86 9.14
C VAL A 30 7.86 -6.30 9.30
N SER A 31 7.10 -6.80 8.31
CA SER A 31 6.61 -8.18 8.33
C SER A 31 7.73 -9.19 8.17
N ALA A 32 8.71 -8.96 7.28
CA ALA A 32 9.88 -9.83 7.16
C ALA A 32 10.68 -9.89 8.47
N TYR A 33 10.90 -8.72 9.10
CA TYR A 33 11.56 -8.63 10.39
C TYR A 33 10.80 -9.37 11.52
N ALA A 34 9.48 -9.21 11.58
CA ALA A 34 8.66 -9.93 12.54
C ALA A 34 8.69 -11.46 12.33
N VAL A 35 8.65 -11.93 11.07
CA VAL A 35 8.76 -13.36 10.79
C VAL A 35 10.15 -13.89 11.18
N ALA A 36 11.23 -13.13 10.93
CA ALA A 36 12.58 -13.53 11.34
C ALA A 36 12.70 -13.69 12.88
N LEU A 37 12.04 -12.83 13.65
CA LEU A 37 12.04 -12.89 15.13
C LEU A 37 11.24 -14.07 15.70
N PHE A 38 10.02 -14.31 15.19
CA PHE A 38 9.11 -15.29 15.77
C PHE A 38 9.15 -16.67 15.09
N ASN A 39 9.70 -16.74 13.87
CA ASN A 39 9.93 -17.92 13.04
C ASN A 39 8.83 -19.00 13.10
N THR A 40 7.56 -18.56 13.01
CA THR A 40 6.41 -19.47 13.01
C THR A 40 5.51 -19.19 11.80
N PRO A 41 4.94 -20.25 11.20
CA PRO A 41 4.10 -20.11 10.01
C PRO A 41 2.84 -19.30 10.29
N LEU A 42 2.28 -19.42 11.50
CA LEU A 42 1.10 -18.65 11.92
C LEU A 42 1.32 -17.13 11.83
N HIS A 43 2.47 -16.63 12.27
CA HIS A 43 2.78 -15.20 12.20
C HIS A 43 2.86 -14.72 10.75
N THR A 44 3.42 -15.53 9.86
CA THR A 44 3.50 -15.23 8.42
C THR A 44 2.11 -15.06 7.82
N TYR A 45 1.19 -16.00 8.07
CA TYR A 45 -0.18 -15.92 7.55
C TYR A 45 -0.95 -14.73 8.12
N LEU A 46 -0.77 -14.42 9.40
CA LEU A 46 -1.41 -13.26 10.04
C LEU A 46 -0.92 -11.95 9.42
N LEU A 47 0.39 -11.79 9.17
CA LEU A 47 0.95 -10.58 8.58
C LEU A 47 0.52 -10.39 7.12
N LEU A 48 0.48 -11.47 6.32
CA LEU A 48 -0.07 -11.43 4.96
C LEU A 48 -1.53 -10.98 4.96
N THR A 49 -2.32 -11.52 5.89
CA THR A 49 -3.74 -11.18 6.04
C THR A 49 -3.92 -9.71 6.45
N LEU A 50 -3.11 -9.25 7.41
CA LEU A 50 -3.12 -7.87 7.87
C LEU A 50 -2.74 -6.86 6.77
N ALA A 51 -1.86 -7.21 5.84
CA ALA A 51 -1.55 -6.35 4.68
C ALA A 51 -2.82 -5.98 3.89
N CYS A 52 -3.71 -6.97 3.66
CA CYS A 52 -4.98 -6.74 2.99
C CYS A 52 -5.91 -5.82 3.80
N PHE A 53 -5.92 -5.99 5.13
CA PHE A 53 -6.73 -5.15 6.01
C PHE A 53 -6.20 -3.73 6.17
N ILE A 54 -4.89 -3.50 6.04
CA ILE A 54 -4.27 -2.16 6.09
C ILE A 54 -4.59 -1.35 4.83
N TYR A 55 -4.70 -2.01 3.68
CA TYR A 55 -4.99 -1.34 2.41
C TYR A 55 -6.31 -0.55 2.41
N ILE A 56 -7.36 -1.12 3.00
CA ILE A 56 -8.72 -0.55 3.03
C ILE A 56 -8.78 0.80 3.79
N PRO A 57 -8.36 0.89 5.07
CA PRO A 57 -8.34 2.14 5.82
C PRO A 57 -7.33 3.13 5.23
N LEU A 58 -6.21 2.66 4.68
CA LEU A 58 -5.25 3.54 4.00
C LEU A 58 -5.88 4.22 2.78
N ALA A 59 -6.57 3.46 1.92
CA ALA A 59 -7.26 4.01 0.75
C ALA A 59 -8.37 4.99 1.14
N GLU A 60 -9.11 4.71 2.22
CA GLU A 60 -10.14 5.61 2.76
C GLU A 60 -9.53 6.89 3.34
N ALA A 61 -8.47 6.77 4.14
CA ALA A 61 -7.77 7.91 4.74
C ALA A 61 -7.20 8.84 3.66
N LEU A 62 -6.57 8.27 2.63
CA LEU A 62 -6.02 9.03 1.51
C LEU A 62 -7.11 9.71 0.67
N TRP A 63 -8.26 9.04 0.48
CA TRP A 63 -9.39 9.66 -0.21
C TRP A 63 -9.96 10.86 0.56
N ARG A 64 -10.05 10.75 1.89
CA ARG A 64 -10.48 11.85 2.77
C ARG A 64 -9.46 12.99 2.78
N ALA A 65 -8.17 12.68 2.93
CA ALA A 65 -7.09 13.66 2.95
C ALA A 65 -6.93 14.39 1.62
N GLY A 66 -7.16 13.71 0.48
CA GLY A 66 -7.16 14.30 -0.85
C GLY A 66 -8.35 15.21 -1.17
N GLY A 67 -9.18 15.55 -0.17
CA GLY A 67 -10.31 16.46 -0.33
C GLY A 67 -11.45 15.90 -1.19
N ARG A 68 -11.58 14.57 -1.29
CA ARG A 68 -12.63 13.87 -2.06
C ARG A 68 -12.71 14.30 -3.53
N ARG A 69 -11.60 14.76 -4.11
CA ARG A 69 -11.51 15.25 -5.50
C ARG A 69 -11.76 14.18 -6.55
N VAL A 70 -11.64 12.91 -6.16
CA VAL A 70 -11.76 11.73 -7.04
C VAL A 70 -12.88 10.80 -6.55
N ARG A 71 -13.45 9.98 -7.46
CA ARG A 71 -14.46 9.00 -7.08
C ARG A 71 -13.85 7.99 -6.10
N ARG A 72 -14.56 7.70 -5.01
CA ARG A 72 -14.13 6.78 -3.96
C ARG A 72 -13.64 5.45 -4.54
N ARG A 73 -14.43 4.80 -5.40
CA ARG A 73 -14.05 3.53 -6.07
C ARG A 73 -12.71 3.61 -6.80
N GLN A 74 -12.44 4.72 -7.50
CA GLN A 74 -11.18 4.85 -8.23
C GLN A 74 -10.00 5.01 -7.26
N SER A 75 -10.15 5.74 -6.14
CA SER A 75 -9.13 5.79 -5.08
C SER A 75 -8.83 4.40 -4.50
N TYR A 76 -9.85 3.56 -4.32
CA TYR A 76 -9.70 2.18 -3.82
C TYR A 76 -9.05 1.23 -4.81
N LEU A 77 -9.29 1.39 -6.11
CA LEU A 77 -8.66 0.53 -7.13
C LEU A 77 -7.26 1.02 -7.52
N ASN A 78 -6.98 2.31 -7.27
CA ASN A 78 -5.68 2.91 -7.59
C ASN A 78 -4.56 2.25 -6.80
N GLY A 79 -3.64 1.58 -7.50
CA GLY A 79 -2.47 0.98 -6.88
C GLY A 79 -2.72 -0.27 -6.05
N ALA A 80 -3.88 -0.94 -6.19
CA ALA A 80 -4.13 -2.20 -5.49
C ALA A 80 -3.10 -3.29 -5.88
N GLY A 81 -2.88 -3.47 -7.18
CA GLY A 81 -1.87 -4.41 -7.69
C GLY A 81 -0.44 -3.99 -7.36
N GLY A 82 -0.15 -2.68 -7.43
CA GLY A 82 1.17 -2.15 -7.04
C GLY A 82 1.47 -2.36 -5.56
N TYR A 83 0.49 -2.10 -4.69
CA TYR A 83 0.59 -2.35 -3.25
C TYR A 83 0.88 -3.83 -2.97
N ALA A 84 0.08 -4.74 -3.53
CA ALA A 84 0.25 -6.17 -3.31
C ALA A 84 1.60 -6.68 -3.84
N GLY A 85 1.98 -6.28 -5.05
CA GLY A 85 3.25 -6.68 -5.66
C GLY A 85 4.46 -6.16 -4.89
N VAL A 86 4.46 -4.89 -4.52
CA VAL A 86 5.57 -4.28 -3.76
C VAL A 86 5.67 -4.88 -2.36
N TYR A 87 4.54 -5.10 -1.68
CA TYR A 87 4.53 -5.76 -0.38
C TYR A 87 5.20 -7.14 -0.45
N LEU A 88 4.79 -7.99 -1.40
CA LEU A 88 5.35 -9.34 -1.57
C LEU A 88 6.83 -9.30 -1.95
N LEU A 89 7.21 -8.43 -2.88
CA LEU A 89 8.61 -8.27 -3.30
C LEU A 89 9.48 -7.79 -2.13
N SER A 90 9.07 -6.75 -1.41
CA SER A 90 9.80 -6.27 -0.24
C SER A 90 9.89 -7.34 0.83
N TRP A 91 8.78 -8.03 1.15
CA TRP A 91 8.79 -9.12 2.11
C TRP A 91 9.78 -10.23 1.70
N LEU A 92 9.72 -10.72 0.46
CA LEU A 92 10.63 -11.74 -0.05
C LEU A 92 12.10 -11.31 0.05
N VAL A 93 12.43 -10.11 -0.44
CA VAL A 93 13.81 -9.60 -0.43
C VAL A 93 14.32 -9.49 0.99
N PHE A 94 13.59 -8.83 1.89
CA PHE A 94 14.05 -8.64 3.26
C PHE A 94 14.05 -9.93 4.07
N PHE A 95 13.11 -10.84 3.83
CA PHE A 95 13.10 -12.14 4.49
C PHE A 95 14.35 -12.96 4.16
N ASN A 96 14.80 -12.94 2.89
CA ASN A 96 16.05 -13.60 2.49
C ASN A 96 17.32 -12.88 2.95
N LEU A 97 17.25 -11.57 3.25
CA LEU A 97 18.40 -10.82 3.75
C LEU A 97 18.55 -10.89 5.28
N LEU A 98 17.46 -11.16 6.00
CA LEU A 98 17.43 -11.21 7.47
C LEU A 98 17.63 -12.62 8.04
N LEU A 99 17.52 -13.66 7.21
CA LEU A 99 17.84 -15.06 7.51
C LEU A 99 19.25 -15.41 7.04
#